data_AF-A0A497XER9-F1
#
_entry.id   AF-A0A497XER9-F1
#
_cell.length_a   1.000
_cell.length_b   1.000
_cell.length_c   1.000
_cell.angle_alpha   90.00
_cell.angle_beta   90.00
_cell.angle_gamma   90.00
#
_symmetry.space_group_name_H-M   'P 1'
#
loop_
_entity.id
_entity.type
_entity.pdbx_description
1 polymer ?
#
loop_
_entity_poly.entity_id
_entity_poly.type
_entity_poly.pdbx_seq_one_letter_code
_entity_poly.pdbx_strand_id
1 'polypeptide(L)'
;MILFFPRQEPRIADHPARRIEATLAPRPSAPPAAEPPAAAPAEIAPFKPQVTRKLLALEKSEKRLADAAPPAWSKAEREDMNKFLRELDDQAKAGPDLAQRSLNMARAAGRQQARRDDEDDVLLERLPNSPPVDPFSLEMYLDGLVKKLNRSAAFVRNDPRSRGMKTAAVLIRLNPNGSLRSFRVLNAGDQQAEIEFIRSVVERAVPFSAFPADIQKSAQSLAMIICILPAHLGGGGFGFARIPDGSRC
;
A
#
# COMPACT_ATOMS: atom_id res chain seq x y z
N MET A 1 -2.40 61.85 -23.76
CA MET A 1 -3.37 60.90 -24.32
C MET A 1 -3.65 59.87 -23.24
N ILE A 2 -4.77 60.00 -22.52
CA ILE A 2 -5.11 59.19 -21.35
C ILE A 2 -6.10 58.12 -21.83
N LEU A 3 -5.72 56.84 -21.74
CA LEU A 3 -6.56 55.71 -22.13
C LEU A 3 -7.47 55.31 -20.97
N PHE A 4 -8.78 55.53 -21.12
CA PHE A 4 -9.82 55.02 -20.24
C PHE A 4 -10.19 53.59 -20.66
N PHE A 5 -10.02 52.63 -19.75
CA PHE A 5 -10.58 51.28 -19.90
C PHE A 5 -11.94 51.19 -19.20
N PRO A 6 -13.02 50.75 -19.86
CA PRO A 6 -14.27 50.49 -19.16
C PRO A 6 -14.19 49.16 -18.41
N ARG A 7 -14.43 49.22 -17.10
CA ARG A 7 -14.53 48.09 -16.19
C ARG A 7 -15.89 47.40 -16.45
N GLN A 8 -15.88 46.18 -17.01
CA GLN A 8 -17.09 45.36 -17.10
C GLN A 8 -17.36 44.70 -15.75
N GLU A 9 -18.46 45.07 -15.10
CA GLU A 9 -19.03 44.32 -13.98
C GLU A 9 -19.70 43.03 -14.49
N PRO A 10 -19.52 41.89 -13.81
CA PRO A 10 -20.26 40.69 -14.14
C PRO A 10 -21.73 40.91 -13.81
N ARG A 11 -22.59 40.89 -14.82
CA ARG A 11 -24.04 40.75 -14.65
C ARG A 11 -24.30 39.43 -13.93
N ILE A 12 -24.63 39.52 -12.64
CA ILE A 12 -25.24 38.43 -11.89
C ILE A 12 -26.60 38.21 -12.53
N ALA A 13 -26.72 37.15 -13.31
CA ALA A 13 -28.00 36.71 -13.81
C ALA A 13 -28.75 36.06 -12.64
N ASP A 14 -29.68 36.78 -12.04
CA ASP A 14 -30.65 36.24 -11.09
C ASP A 14 -31.50 35.18 -11.81
N HIS A 15 -31.11 33.92 -11.66
CA HIS A 15 -31.99 32.79 -11.97
C HIS A 15 -32.80 32.51 -10.71
N PRO A 16 -34.14 32.65 -10.73
CA PRO A 16 -34.94 32.29 -9.57
C PRO A 16 -34.77 30.78 -9.33
N ALA A 17 -34.37 30.42 -8.11
CA ALA A 17 -34.24 29.05 -7.68
C ALA A 17 -35.55 28.30 -7.97
N ARG A 18 -35.51 27.28 -8.83
CA ARG A 18 -36.64 26.38 -9.03
C ARG A 18 -36.91 25.67 -7.70
N ARG A 19 -38.05 25.96 -7.10
CA ARG A 19 -38.58 25.26 -5.93
C ARG A 19 -38.76 23.78 -6.30
N ILE A 20 -37.96 22.91 -5.69
CA ILE A 20 -38.12 21.47 -5.81
C ILE A 20 -39.22 21.08 -4.80
N GLU A 21 -40.43 20.86 -5.30
CA GLU A 21 -41.52 20.31 -4.51
C GLU A 21 -41.45 18.78 -4.60
N ALA A 22 -40.99 18.14 -3.52
CA ALA A 22 -41.02 16.68 -3.40
C ALA A 22 -42.45 16.23 -3.06
N THR A 23 -43.19 15.76 -4.05
CA THR A 23 -44.49 15.10 -3.83
C THR A 23 -44.25 13.62 -3.51
N LEU A 24 -44.67 13.19 -2.32
CA LEU A 24 -44.66 11.77 -1.93
C LEU A 24 -45.75 11.04 -2.75
N ALA A 25 -45.34 10.18 -3.68
CA ALA A 25 -46.27 9.28 -4.36
C ALA A 25 -46.83 8.25 -3.35
N PRO A 26 -48.15 8.00 -3.32
CA PRO A 26 -48.72 6.98 -2.45
C PRO A 26 -48.30 5.57 -2.91
N ARG A 27 -47.97 4.75 -1.92
CA ARG A 27 -47.55 3.34 -2.07
C ARG A 27 -48.66 2.54 -2.78
N PRO A 28 -48.40 1.88 -3.92
CA PRO A 28 -49.36 0.95 -4.49
C PRO A 28 -49.58 -0.23 -3.55
N SER A 29 -50.85 -0.57 -3.35
CA SER A 29 -51.34 -1.70 -2.58
C SER A 29 -50.84 -3.04 -3.14
N ALA A 30 -50.67 -4.00 -2.23
CA ALA A 30 -50.16 -5.33 -2.52
C ALA A 30 -50.98 -6.08 -3.58
N PRO A 31 -50.34 -6.84 -4.50
CA PRO A 31 -51.01 -7.84 -5.31
C PRO A 31 -51.28 -9.13 -4.52
N PRO A 32 -52.35 -9.88 -4.85
CA PRO A 32 -52.80 -11.07 -4.13
C PRO A 32 -51.86 -12.27 -4.26
N ALA A 33 -51.92 -13.13 -3.24
CA ALA A 33 -51.16 -14.37 -3.12
C ALA A 33 -51.38 -15.31 -4.31
N ALA A 34 -50.28 -15.79 -4.89
CA ALA A 34 -50.26 -16.90 -5.84
C ALA A 34 -49.79 -18.16 -5.11
N GLU A 35 -50.60 -19.22 -5.16
CA GLU A 35 -50.28 -20.55 -4.69
C GLU A 35 -49.15 -21.18 -5.54
N PRO A 36 -48.12 -21.80 -4.94
CA PRO A 36 -47.19 -22.66 -5.66
C PRO A 36 -47.80 -24.04 -5.93
N PRO A 37 -47.60 -24.63 -7.12
CA PRO A 37 -47.99 -26.01 -7.41
C PRO A 37 -47.16 -27.01 -6.60
N ALA A 38 -47.83 -28.09 -6.20
CA ALA A 38 -47.27 -29.23 -5.48
C ALA A 38 -46.10 -29.87 -6.25
N ALA A 39 -44.90 -29.78 -5.69
CA ALA A 39 -43.73 -30.56 -6.08
C ALA A 39 -43.45 -31.61 -4.99
N ALA A 40 -43.12 -32.81 -5.46
CA ALA A 40 -42.98 -34.04 -4.71
C ALA A 40 -42.02 -33.96 -3.50
N PRO A 41 -42.17 -34.83 -2.47
CA PRO A 41 -41.25 -34.88 -1.35
C PRO A 41 -39.86 -35.31 -1.84
N ALA A 42 -38.90 -34.39 -1.79
CA ALA A 42 -37.49 -34.73 -1.86
C ALA A 42 -37.12 -35.42 -0.53
N GLU A 43 -36.73 -36.69 -0.64
CA GLU A 43 -36.21 -37.52 0.44
C GLU A 43 -34.98 -36.86 1.06
N ILE A 44 -35.14 -36.37 2.29
CA ILE A 44 -34.06 -35.75 3.07
C ILE A 44 -33.16 -36.90 3.56
N ALA A 45 -32.07 -37.14 2.83
CA ALA A 45 -31.00 -38.02 3.31
C ALA A 45 -30.48 -37.50 4.67
N PRO A 46 -30.24 -38.39 5.65
CA PRO A 46 -29.83 -37.96 6.99
C PRO A 46 -28.49 -37.25 6.96
N PHE A 47 -28.48 -36.00 7.43
CA PHE A 47 -27.31 -35.18 7.68
C PHE A 47 -26.42 -35.90 8.72
N LYS A 48 -25.33 -36.52 8.25
CA LYS A 48 -24.28 -37.04 9.15
C LYS A 48 -23.63 -35.84 9.85
N PRO A 49 -23.61 -35.79 11.20
CA PRO A 49 -22.94 -34.69 11.88
C PRO A 49 -21.44 -34.75 11.59
N GLN A 50 -20.92 -33.63 11.09
CA GLN A 50 -19.49 -33.42 10.93
C GLN A 50 -18.80 -33.59 12.27
N VAL A 51 -17.74 -34.41 12.27
CA VAL A 51 -16.87 -34.64 13.42
C VAL A 51 -16.32 -33.30 13.88
N THR A 52 -16.81 -32.82 15.02
CA THR A 52 -16.27 -31.68 15.73
C THR A 52 -14.80 -31.99 16.02
N ARG A 53 -13.88 -31.29 15.35
CA ARG A 53 -12.46 -31.30 15.73
C ARG A 53 -12.41 -30.79 17.17
N LYS A 54 -12.15 -31.70 18.10
CA LYS A 54 -11.86 -31.35 19.50
C LYS A 54 -10.60 -30.50 19.49
N LEU A 55 -10.77 -29.19 19.63
CA LEU A 55 -9.69 -28.33 20.09
C LEU A 55 -9.28 -28.88 21.46
N LEU A 56 -8.03 -29.31 21.61
CA LEU A 56 -7.43 -29.57 22.93
C LEU A 56 -7.22 -28.22 23.63
N ALA A 57 -8.30 -27.55 23.97
CA ALA A 57 -8.27 -26.57 25.04
C ALA A 57 -8.16 -27.39 26.33
N LEU A 58 -6.98 -27.33 26.94
CA LEU A 58 -6.72 -27.93 28.24
C LEU A 58 -7.60 -27.21 29.26
N GLU A 59 -8.77 -27.77 29.55
CA GLU A 59 -9.61 -27.36 30.67
C GLU A 59 -8.75 -27.36 31.94
N LYS A 60 -8.67 -26.19 32.58
CA LYS A 60 -7.94 -25.97 33.83
C LYS A 60 -8.71 -26.65 34.97
N SER A 61 -8.63 -27.98 35.03
CA SER A 61 -9.09 -28.76 36.17
C SER A 61 -7.93 -28.90 37.17
N GLU A 62 -7.84 -27.97 38.12
CA GLU A 62 -6.86 -28.00 39.22
C GLU A 62 -6.97 -29.27 40.11
N LYS A 63 -8.01 -30.10 39.92
CA LYS A 63 -8.23 -31.34 40.67
C LYS A 63 -7.89 -32.66 39.95
N ARG A 64 -7.39 -32.64 38.70
CA ARG A 64 -6.90 -33.87 38.03
C ARG A 64 -5.38 -33.97 37.92
N LEU A 65 -4.65 -32.91 38.25
CA LEU A 65 -3.18 -32.89 38.19
C LEU A 65 -2.51 -33.36 39.49
N ALA A 66 -3.27 -33.54 40.59
CA ALA A 66 -2.72 -33.99 41.86
C ALA A 66 -2.58 -35.53 41.98
N ASP A 67 -3.34 -36.30 41.20
CA ASP A 67 -3.37 -37.79 41.27
C ASP A 67 -2.79 -38.47 40.01
N ALA A 68 -2.26 -37.72 39.05
CA ALA A 68 -1.51 -38.29 37.95
C ALA A 68 -0.10 -38.65 38.45
N ALA A 69 0.12 -39.95 38.72
CA ALA A 69 1.45 -40.46 39.03
C ALA A 69 2.47 -39.93 37.99
N PRO A 70 3.65 -39.44 38.43
CA PRO A 70 4.64 -38.93 37.50
C PRO A 70 4.96 -40.02 36.47
N PRO A 71 5.12 -39.68 35.18
CA PRO A 71 5.41 -40.66 34.14
C PRO A 71 6.65 -41.45 34.55
N ALA A 72 6.46 -42.74 34.86
CA ALA A 72 7.51 -43.60 35.36
C ALA A 72 8.38 -44.04 34.18
N TRP A 73 9.34 -43.20 33.79
CA TRP A 73 10.32 -43.56 32.76
C TRP A 73 11.02 -44.85 33.14
N SER A 74 11.03 -45.81 32.22
CA SER A 74 11.81 -47.03 32.36
C SER A 74 13.32 -46.69 32.37
N LYS A 75 14.16 -47.61 32.87
CA LYS A 75 15.61 -47.37 32.96
C LYS A 75 16.24 -47.13 31.59
N ALA A 76 15.80 -47.87 30.58
CA ALA A 76 16.26 -47.72 29.20
C ALA A 76 15.86 -46.35 28.63
N GLU A 77 14.61 -45.93 28.81
CA GLU A 77 14.15 -44.61 28.33
C GLU A 77 14.90 -43.45 29.01
N ARG A 78 15.27 -43.57 30.28
CA ARG A 78 16.11 -42.56 30.96
C ARG A 78 17.52 -42.53 30.41
N GLU A 79 18.11 -43.67 30.09
CA GLU A 79 19.44 -43.73 29.49
C GLU A 79 19.44 -43.13 28.09
N ASP A 80 18.42 -43.44 27.28
CA ASP A 80 18.24 -42.83 25.96
C ASP A 80 18.01 -41.32 26.07
N MET A 81 17.19 -40.86 27.02
CA MET A 81 16.97 -39.44 27.24
C MET A 81 18.23 -38.73 27.73
N ASN A 82 19.01 -39.36 28.63
CA ASN A 82 20.28 -38.82 29.09
C ASN A 82 21.33 -38.77 27.97
N LYS A 83 21.33 -39.75 27.07
CA LYS A 83 22.19 -39.77 25.89
C LYS A 83 21.83 -38.61 24.95
N PHE A 84 20.54 -38.39 24.71
CA PHE A 84 20.05 -37.27 23.89
C PHE A 84 20.42 -35.90 24.49
N LEU A 85 20.24 -35.73 25.80
CA LEU A 85 20.61 -34.47 26.48
C LEU A 85 22.12 -34.20 26.41
N ARG A 86 22.97 -35.23 26.55
CA ARG A 86 24.42 -35.09 26.38
C ARG A 86 24.80 -34.72 24.96
N GLU A 87 24.16 -35.34 23.97
CA GLU A 87 24.39 -35.03 22.56
C GLU A 87 23.99 -33.58 22.23
N LEU A 88 22.87 -33.09 22.78
CA LEU A 88 22.46 -31.68 22.66
C LEU A 88 23.46 -30.72 23.31
N ASP A 89 23.97 -31.04 24.50
CA ASP A 89 24.98 -30.22 25.17
C ASP A 89 26.31 -30.19 24.40
N ASP A 90 26.72 -31.32 23.83
CA ASP A 90 27.93 -31.41 23.00
C ASP A 90 27.74 -30.62 21.69
N GLN A 91 26.56 -30.65 21.07
CA GLN A 91 26.21 -29.81 19.92
C GLN A 91 26.16 -28.31 20.28
N ALA A 92 25.62 -27.96 21.44
CA ALA A 92 25.56 -26.58 21.93
C ALA A 92 26.96 -26.01 22.23
N LYS A 93 27.91 -26.86 22.66
CA LYS A 93 29.32 -26.47 22.85
C LYS A 93 30.12 -26.41 21.54
N ALA A 94 29.77 -27.23 20.56
CA ALA A 94 30.50 -27.33 19.28
C ALA A 94 30.07 -26.28 18.23
N GLY A 95 28.86 -25.73 18.33
CA GLY A 95 28.33 -24.71 17.41
C GLY A 95 28.37 -23.29 17.98
N PRO A 96 28.36 -22.24 17.13
CA PRO A 96 28.09 -20.88 17.59
C PRO A 96 26.72 -20.83 18.26
N ASP A 97 26.68 -20.30 19.48
CA ASP A 97 25.48 -20.17 20.30
C ASP A 97 24.29 -19.61 19.49
N LEU A 98 23.11 -20.22 19.66
CA LEU A 98 21.88 -19.84 18.93
C LEU A 98 21.53 -18.37 19.15
N ALA A 99 21.77 -17.85 20.35
CA ALA A 99 21.55 -16.44 20.64
C ALA A 99 22.52 -15.56 19.83
N GLN A 100 23.80 -15.93 19.79
CA GLN A 100 24.82 -15.21 19.02
C GLN A 100 24.52 -15.21 17.52
N ARG A 101 24.08 -16.35 16.96
CA ARG A 101 23.66 -16.46 15.55
C ARG A 101 22.46 -15.58 15.26
N SER A 102 21.46 -15.58 16.15
CA SER A 102 20.26 -14.76 16.03
C SER A 102 20.59 -13.27 16.07
N LEU A 103 21.48 -12.85 16.97
CA LEU A 103 21.95 -11.46 17.05
C LEU A 103 22.69 -11.02 15.79
N ASN A 104 23.52 -11.89 15.21
CA ASN A 104 24.22 -11.58 13.97
C ASN A 104 23.26 -11.47 12.78
N MET A 105 22.25 -12.34 12.69
CA MET A 105 21.20 -12.24 11.68
C MET A 105 20.38 -10.96 11.85
N ALA A 106 19.98 -10.61 13.07
CA ALA A 106 19.25 -9.38 13.36
C ALA A 106 20.05 -8.13 12.97
N ARG A 107 21.36 -8.10 13.28
CA ARG A 107 22.24 -6.99 12.87
C ARG A 107 22.41 -6.89 11.36
N ALA A 108 22.56 -8.02 10.67
CA ALA A 108 22.66 -8.04 9.21
C ALA A 108 21.36 -7.53 8.56
N ALA A 109 20.21 -7.98 9.06
CA ALA A 109 18.91 -7.50 8.61
C ALA A 109 18.73 -5.99 8.89
N GLY A 110 19.12 -5.51 10.07
CA GLY A 110 19.07 -4.09 10.42
C GLY A 110 19.93 -3.21 9.49
N ARG A 111 21.15 -3.66 9.14
CA ARG A 111 22.00 -2.96 8.17
C ARG A 111 21.41 -2.94 6.76
N GLN A 112 20.78 -4.03 6.35
CA GLN A 112 20.11 -4.09 5.05
C GLN A 112 18.88 -3.17 5.00
N GLN A 113 18.12 -3.12 6.08
CA GLN A 113 16.97 -2.23 6.20
C GLN A 113 17.41 -0.76 6.17
N ALA A 114 18.41 -0.39 6.98
CA ALA A 114 18.94 0.98 6.99
C ALA A 114 19.41 1.43 5.60
N ARG A 115 20.12 0.56 4.86
CA ARG A 115 20.51 0.89 3.47
C ARG A 115 19.33 1.11 2.53
N ARG A 116 18.25 0.34 2.69
CA ARG A 116 17.04 0.51 1.88
C ARG A 116 16.31 1.79 2.22
N ASP A 117 16.27 2.14 3.51
CA ASP A 117 15.64 3.36 4.00
C ASP A 117 16.45 4.60 3.57
N ASP A 118 17.79 4.56 3.69
CA ASP A 118 18.69 5.63 3.22
C ASP A 118 18.55 5.87 1.71
N GLU A 119 18.43 4.80 0.91
CA GLU A 119 18.15 4.95 -0.52
C GLU A 119 16.79 5.64 -0.74
N ASP A 120 15.77 5.27 0.04
CA ASP A 120 14.39 5.72 -0.13
C ASP A 120 14.18 7.20 0.24
N ASP A 121 14.96 7.73 1.19
CA ASP A 121 14.90 9.14 1.62
C ASP A 121 15.60 10.12 0.65
N VAL A 122 16.45 9.63 -0.26
CA VAL A 122 17.25 10.50 -1.15
C VAL A 122 16.51 10.79 -2.46
N LEU A 123 15.92 12.01 -2.55
CA LEU A 123 15.27 12.54 -3.77
C LEU A 123 16.23 12.68 -4.96
N LEU A 124 17.49 13.03 -4.71
CA LEU A 124 18.54 13.18 -5.73
C LEU A 124 19.78 12.41 -5.31
N GLU A 125 20.05 11.28 -5.97
CA GLU A 125 21.27 10.50 -5.74
C GLU A 125 22.44 11.22 -6.42
N ARG A 126 23.10 12.11 -5.67
CA ARG A 126 24.17 12.97 -6.19
C ARG A 126 25.44 12.18 -6.49
N LEU A 127 26.13 12.59 -7.56
CA LEU A 127 27.48 12.08 -7.82
C LEU A 127 28.45 12.62 -6.76
N PRO A 128 29.46 11.82 -6.36
CA PRO A 128 30.51 12.33 -5.49
C PRO A 128 31.25 13.48 -6.19
N ASN A 129 31.50 14.58 -5.46
CA ASN A 129 32.22 15.77 -5.93
C ASN A 129 31.59 16.50 -7.14
N SER A 130 30.28 16.40 -7.34
CA SER A 130 29.60 17.12 -8.42
C SER A 130 29.22 18.56 -8.04
N PRO A 131 29.04 19.47 -9.01
CA PRO A 131 28.44 20.78 -8.75
C PRO A 131 27.01 20.63 -8.19
N PRO A 132 26.50 21.64 -7.47
CA PRO A 132 25.09 21.68 -7.09
C PRO A 132 24.21 21.81 -8.33
N VAL A 133 23.04 21.16 -8.30
CA VAL A 133 22.01 21.29 -9.34
C VAL A 133 21.40 22.69 -9.28
N ASP A 134 21.14 23.28 -10.44
CA ASP A 134 20.41 24.54 -10.52
C ASP A 134 18.92 24.31 -10.16
N PRO A 135 18.38 24.99 -9.13
CA PRO A 135 17.01 24.75 -8.66
C PRO A 135 15.97 25.00 -9.75
N PHE A 136 16.17 26.01 -10.61
CA PHE A 136 15.22 26.32 -11.68
C PHE A 136 15.16 25.21 -12.74
N SER A 137 16.31 24.66 -13.11
CA SER A 137 16.40 23.53 -14.05
C SER A 137 15.70 22.28 -13.51
N LEU A 138 15.81 22.03 -12.20
CA LEU A 138 15.10 20.94 -11.52
C LEU A 138 13.57 21.17 -11.55
N GLU A 139 13.12 22.36 -11.19
CA GLU A 139 11.70 22.70 -11.19
C GLU A 139 11.07 22.54 -12.58
N MET A 140 11.71 23.07 -13.61
CA MET A 140 11.23 22.96 -15.00
C MET A 140 11.16 21.48 -15.44
N TYR A 141 12.15 20.67 -15.05
CA TYR A 141 12.15 19.24 -15.35
C TYR A 141 10.97 18.51 -14.67
N LEU A 142 10.74 18.77 -13.39
CA LEU A 142 9.63 18.20 -12.62
C LEU A 142 8.27 18.62 -13.19
N ASP A 143 8.12 19.87 -13.61
CA ASP A 143 6.90 20.38 -14.24
C ASP A 143 6.62 19.68 -15.58
N GLY A 144 7.66 19.45 -16.38
CA GLY A 144 7.58 18.67 -17.62
C GLY A 144 7.14 17.23 -17.36
N LEU A 145 7.65 16.64 -16.27
CA LEU A 145 7.30 15.29 -15.86
C LEU A 145 5.83 15.18 -15.43
N VAL A 146 5.34 16.11 -14.62
CA VAL A 146 3.93 16.16 -14.20
C VAL A 146 3.01 16.33 -15.40
N LYS A 147 3.34 17.22 -16.33
CA LYS A 147 2.58 17.38 -17.60
C LYS A 147 2.52 16.08 -18.39
N LYS A 148 3.65 15.36 -18.45
CA LYS A 148 3.70 14.07 -19.15
C LYS A 148 2.84 13.00 -18.45
N LEU A 149 2.93 12.89 -17.12
CA LEU A 149 2.12 11.98 -16.33
C LEU A 149 0.62 12.24 -16.53
N ASN A 150 0.21 13.50 -16.49
CA ASN A 150 -1.18 13.90 -16.75
C ASN A 150 -1.63 13.57 -18.18
N ARG A 151 -0.76 13.78 -19.17
CA ARG A 151 -1.04 13.39 -20.56
C ARG A 151 -1.22 11.87 -20.68
N SER A 152 -0.39 11.06 -20.04
CA SER A 152 -0.55 9.60 -20.04
C SER A 152 -1.77 9.13 -19.24
N ALA A 153 -2.10 9.82 -18.14
CA ALA A 153 -3.25 9.51 -17.29
C ALA A 153 -4.57 9.58 -18.06
N ALA A 154 -4.69 10.50 -19.01
CA ALA A 154 -5.86 10.62 -19.87
C ALA A 154 -6.16 9.36 -20.71
N PHE A 155 -5.16 8.49 -20.92
CA PHE A 155 -5.31 7.27 -21.72
C PHE A 155 -5.46 6.00 -20.86
N VAL A 156 -5.34 6.12 -19.54
CA VAL A 156 -5.46 5.00 -18.61
C VAL A 156 -6.85 5.05 -17.97
N ARG A 157 -7.50 3.90 -17.91
CA ARG A 157 -8.82 3.79 -17.27
C ARG A 157 -8.64 3.86 -15.75
N ASN A 158 -9.33 4.78 -15.09
CA ASN A 158 -9.45 4.81 -13.63
C ASN A 158 -10.92 4.61 -13.25
N ASP A 159 -11.20 3.71 -12.31
CA ASP A 159 -12.53 3.59 -11.71
C ASP A 159 -12.61 4.47 -10.45
N PRO A 160 -13.37 5.58 -10.47
CA PRO A 160 -13.47 6.46 -9.32
C PRO A 160 -14.11 5.78 -8.10
N ARG A 161 -14.78 4.63 -8.26
CA ARG A 161 -15.40 3.87 -7.16
C ARG A 161 -14.40 3.04 -6.38
N SER A 162 -13.23 2.75 -6.93
CA SER A 162 -12.18 1.97 -6.26
C SER A 162 -11.21 2.82 -5.43
N ARG A 163 -11.54 4.11 -5.20
CA ARG A 163 -10.71 5.00 -4.38
C ARG A 163 -10.78 4.61 -2.91
N GLY A 164 -9.60 4.39 -2.32
CA GLY A 164 -9.48 4.15 -0.89
C GLY A 164 -9.62 5.42 -0.06
N MET A 165 -9.66 5.22 1.25
CA MET A 165 -9.83 6.27 2.26
C MET A 165 -8.51 6.68 2.92
N LYS A 166 -7.48 5.83 2.90
CA LYS A 166 -6.18 6.09 3.53
C LYS A 166 -5.22 6.72 2.55
N THR A 167 -4.25 7.50 3.01
CA THR A 167 -3.16 7.96 2.14
C THR A 167 -2.28 6.78 1.73
N ALA A 168 -1.77 6.84 0.50
CA ALA A 168 -0.80 5.90 -0.03
C ALA A 168 0.35 6.67 -0.67
N ALA A 169 1.52 6.06 -0.78
CA ALA A 169 2.69 6.68 -1.36
C ALA A 169 3.51 5.68 -2.17
N VAL A 170 3.98 6.13 -3.33
CA VAL A 170 4.81 5.35 -4.26
C VAL A 170 6.08 6.11 -4.55
N LEU A 171 7.22 5.42 -4.48
CA LEU A 171 8.53 5.93 -4.86
C LEU A 171 8.89 5.47 -6.27
N ILE A 172 9.24 6.42 -7.13
CA ILE A 172 9.67 6.20 -8.50
C ILE A 172 11.10 6.70 -8.64
N ARG A 173 12.01 5.87 -9.16
CA ARG A 173 13.36 6.29 -9.52
C ARG A 173 13.55 6.32 -11.02
N LEU A 174 14.16 7.38 -11.52
CA LEU A 174 14.50 7.56 -12.92
C LEU A 174 16.01 7.59 -13.13
N ASN A 175 16.42 7.04 -14.26
CA ASN A 175 17.79 7.13 -14.75
C ASN A 175 18.00 8.45 -15.51
N PRO A 176 19.26 8.88 -15.74
CA PRO A 176 19.56 10.12 -16.44
C PRO A 176 19.07 10.15 -17.90
N ASN A 177 18.88 8.99 -18.51
CA ASN A 177 18.31 8.85 -19.85
C ASN A 177 16.78 8.97 -19.89
N GLY A 178 16.11 9.17 -18.75
CA GLY A 178 14.65 9.24 -18.64
C GLY A 178 13.95 7.88 -18.57
N SER A 179 14.68 6.77 -18.54
CA SER A 179 14.08 5.44 -18.30
C SER A 179 13.74 5.23 -16.84
N LEU A 180 12.76 4.35 -16.58
CA LEU A 180 12.37 3.95 -15.24
C LEU A 180 13.42 3.00 -14.65
N ARG A 181 13.98 3.36 -13.49
CA ARG A 181 14.92 2.53 -12.72
C ARG A 181 14.17 1.60 -11.78
N SER A 182 13.22 2.13 -11.01
CA SER A 182 12.42 1.33 -10.07
C SER A 182 11.08 1.97 -9.75
N PHE A 183 10.09 1.13 -9.45
CA PHE A 183 8.78 1.49 -8.89
C PHE A 183 8.59 0.73 -7.58
N ARG A 184 8.55 1.43 -6.44
CA ARG A 184 8.38 0.83 -5.11
C ARG A 184 7.17 1.44 -4.42
N VAL A 185 6.37 0.61 -3.77
CA VAL A 185 5.26 1.07 -2.93
C VAL A 185 5.80 1.32 -1.53
N LEU A 186 5.71 2.55 -1.02
CA LEU A 186 6.13 2.91 0.34
C LEU A 186 5.02 2.61 1.35
N ASN A 187 3.81 3.06 1.03
CA ASN A 187 2.61 2.79 1.82
C ASN A 187 1.45 2.50 0.88
N ALA A 188 0.78 1.37 1.08
CA ALA A 188 -0.35 0.97 0.25
C ALA A 188 -1.70 1.49 0.77
N GLY A 189 -1.84 1.67 2.10
CA GLY A 189 -3.13 1.93 2.72
C GLY A 189 -4.20 0.93 2.27
N ASP A 190 -5.27 1.46 1.67
CA ASP A 190 -6.38 0.75 1.00
C ASP A 190 -6.53 1.20 -0.48
N GLN A 191 -5.45 1.69 -1.09
CA GLN A 191 -5.45 2.32 -2.41
C GLN A 191 -4.79 1.45 -3.50
N GLN A 192 -4.97 0.13 -3.46
CA GLN A 192 -4.32 -0.81 -4.39
C GLN A 192 -4.69 -0.53 -5.85
N ALA A 193 -5.96 -0.22 -6.13
CA ALA A 193 -6.42 0.12 -7.47
C ALA A 193 -5.77 1.41 -8.01
N GLU A 194 -5.60 2.42 -7.14
CA GLU A 194 -4.93 3.68 -7.53
C GLU A 194 -3.42 3.49 -7.71
N ILE A 195 -2.78 2.61 -6.93
CA ILE A 195 -1.37 2.24 -7.13
C ILE A 195 -1.17 1.54 -8.48
N GLU A 196 -2.08 0.65 -8.87
CA GLU A 196 -2.04 -0.04 -10.16
C GLU A 196 -2.33 0.93 -11.31
N PHE A 197 -3.28 1.85 -11.13
CA PHE A 197 -3.49 2.97 -12.05
C PHE A 197 -2.19 3.76 -12.25
N ILE A 198 -1.55 4.24 -11.17
CA ILE A 198 -0.29 5.00 -11.27
C ILE A 198 0.81 4.18 -11.93
N ARG A 199 0.95 2.89 -11.60
CA ARG A 199 1.92 2.00 -12.27
C ARG A 199 1.70 2.00 -13.79
N SER A 200 0.47 1.79 -14.23
CA SER A 200 0.15 1.75 -15.67
C SER A 200 0.33 3.11 -16.35
N VAL A 201 0.08 4.22 -15.66
CA VAL A 201 0.39 5.58 -16.15
C VAL A 201 1.89 5.74 -16.36
N VAL A 202 2.69 5.37 -15.37
CA VAL A 202 4.16 5.51 -15.41
C VAL A 202 4.75 4.63 -16.50
N GLU A 203 4.33 3.37 -16.60
CA GLU A 203 4.77 2.44 -17.65
C GLU A 203 4.49 2.98 -19.05
N ARG A 204 3.34 3.63 -19.24
CA ARG A 204 3.00 4.28 -20.52
C ARG A 204 3.75 5.59 -20.75
N ALA A 205 4.13 6.29 -19.70
CA ALA A 205 4.87 7.55 -19.80
C ALA A 205 6.36 7.37 -20.14
N VAL A 206 6.92 6.19 -19.86
CA VAL A 206 8.32 5.85 -20.17
C VAL A 206 8.51 5.73 -21.69
N PRO A 207 9.60 6.28 -22.25
CA PRO A 207 10.71 6.97 -21.58
C PRO A 207 10.39 8.45 -21.32
N PHE A 208 10.69 8.96 -20.12
CA PHE A 208 10.64 10.39 -19.82
C PHE A 208 11.72 11.17 -20.59
N SER A 209 11.66 12.51 -20.57
CA SER A 209 12.76 13.33 -21.07
C SER A 209 14.05 13.02 -20.31
N ALA A 210 15.17 12.95 -21.04
CA ALA A 210 16.48 12.86 -20.42
C ALA A 210 16.72 14.04 -19.47
N PHE A 211 17.58 13.85 -18.48
CA PHE A 211 17.90 14.91 -17.53
C PHE A 211 18.59 16.08 -18.26
N PRO A 212 18.29 17.33 -17.88
CA PRO A 212 19.08 18.49 -18.26
C PRO A 212 20.58 18.32 -17.96
N ALA A 213 21.44 18.99 -18.72
CA ALA A 213 22.89 18.77 -18.68
C ALA A 213 23.53 19.09 -17.31
N ASP A 214 22.96 20.04 -16.57
CA ASP A 214 23.34 20.37 -15.19
C ASP A 214 22.99 19.22 -14.22
N ILE A 215 21.80 18.64 -14.34
CA ILE A 215 21.35 17.50 -13.53
C ILE A 215 22.15 16.24 -13.89
N GLN A 216 22.41 15.98 -15.18
CA GLN A 216 23.20 14.81 -15.60
C GLN A 216 24.61 14.79 -15.01
N LYS A 217 25.24 15.96 -14.87
CA LYS A 217 26.57 16.08 -14.26
C LYS A 217 26.55 15.87 -12.75
N SER A 218 25.37 16.01 -12.13
CA SER A 218 25.23 16.16 -10.69
C SER A 218 24.48 15.02 -10.02
N ALA A 219 23.64 14.28 -10.75
CA ALA A 219 22.80 13.21 -10.20
C ALA A 219 22.87 11.93 -11.05
N GLN A 220 23.05 10.79 -10.38
CA GLN A 220 23.02 9.46 -10.99
C GLN A 220 21.58 8.98 -11.16
N SER A 221 20.70 9.38 -10.25
CA SER A 221 19.27 9.08 -10.33
C SER A 221 18.44 10.14 -9.64
N LEU A 222 17.20 10.30 -10.11
CA LEU A 222 16.19 11.15 -9.51
C LEU A 222 15.09 10.26 -8.94
N ALA A 223 14.84 10.36 -7.65
CA ALA A 223 13.72 9.72 -6.98
C ALA A 223 12.59 10.74 -6.77
N MET A 224 11.34 10.34 -6.99
CA MET A 224 10.18 11.16 -6.68
C MET A 224 9.16 10.33 -5.93
N ILE A 225 8.52 10.94 -4.95
CA ILE A 225 7.44 10.33 -4.18
C ILE A 225 6.12 10.89 -4.72
N ILE A 226 5.22 9.99 -5.14
CA ILE A 226 3.85 10.34 -5.51
C ILE A 226 2.96 10.00 -4.32
N CYS A 227 2.40 11.03 -3.67
CA CYS A 227 1.36 10.85 -2.68
C CYS A 227 0.01 10.64 -3.37
N ILE A 228 -0.73 9.63 -2.93
CA ILE A 228 -2.10 9.36 -3.34
C ILE A 228 -3.00 9.86 -2.22
N LEU A 229 -3.68 10.97 -2.47
CA LEU A 229 -4.58 11.60 -1.51
C LEU A 229 -6.01 11.08 -1.72
N PRO A 230 -6.70 10.68 -0.65
CA PRO A 230 -8.12 10.31 -0.74
C PRO A 230 -8.97 11.54 -1.08
N ALA A 231 -10.19 11.32 -1.59
CA ALA A 231 -11.04 12.40 -2.12
C ALA A 231 -11.39 13.52 -1.11
N HIS A 232 -11.29 13.24 0.19
CA HIS A 232 -11.55 14.23 1.25
C HIS A 232 -10.33 15.11 1.58
N LEU A 233 -9.11 14.68 1.21
CA LEU A 233 -7.86 15.43 1.40
C LEU A 233 -7.34 16.03 0.10
N GLY A 234 -7.64 15.42 -1.04
CA GLY A 234 -7.27 15.90 -2.36
C GLY A 234 -8.22 17.00 -2.84
N GLY A 235 -7.70 18.22 -3.02
CA GLY A 235 -8.47 19.34 -3.56
C GLY A 235 -8.91 19.10 -5.01
N GLY A 236 -10.10 18.50 -5.18
CA GLY A 236 -11.00 18.57 -6.34
C GLY A 236 -10.51 18.15 -7.74
N GLY A 237 -9.21 18.02 -7.98
CA GLY A 237 -8.63 17.76 -9.30
C GLY A 237 -8.26 16.30 -9.51
N PHE A 238 -8.70 15.73 -10.63
CA PHE A 238 -8.15 14.45 -11.13
C PHE A 238 -6.82 14.71 -11.82
N GLY A 239 -5.75 14.07 -11.35
CA GLY A 239 -4.44 14.12 -11.98
C GLY A 239 -3.28 14.20 -10.99
N PHE A 240 -2.08 14.22 -11.54
CA PHE A 240 -0.83 14.46 -10.84
C PHE A 240 -0.62 15.95 -10.68
N ALA A 241 -0.22 16.37 -9.49
CA ALA A 241 0.16 17.75 -9.19
C ALA A 241 1.39 17.74 -8.29
N ARG A 242 2.16 18.83 -8.33
CA ARG A 242 3.24 19.04 -7.36
C ARG A 242 2.63 19.38 -6.02
N ILE A 243 3.17 18.76 -4.98
CA ILE A 243 2.86 19.10 -3.61
C ILE A 243 3.79 20.24 -3.20
N PRO A 244 3.27 21.30 -2.56
CA PRO A 244 4.12 22.41 -2.11
C PRO A 244 5.15 21.92 -1.09
N ASP A 245 6.35 22.51 -1.18
CA ASP A 245 7.51 22.11 -0.39
C ASP A 245 7.19 22.07 1.12
N GLY A 246 7.61 21.00 1.79
CA GLY A 246 7.39 20.79 3.22
C GLY A 246 6.09 20.09 3.60
N SER A 247 5.20 19.83 2.65
CA SER A 247 3.99 19.02 2.92
C SER A 247 4.33 17.53 2.88
N ARG A 248 3.89 16.78 3.89
CA ARG A 248 4.07 15.32 3.92
C ARG A 248 2.98 14.61 3.10
N CYS A 249 3.30 13.41 2.60
CA CYS A 249 2.30 12.36 2.43
C CYS A 249 1.92 11.81 3.83
#